data_AF-A0A4Q3T4C8-F1
#
_entry.id   AF-A0A4Q3T4C8-F1
#
_cell.length_a   1.000
_cell.length_b   1.000
_cell.length_c   1.000
_cell.angle_alpha   90.00
_cell.angle_beta   90.00
_cell.angle_gamma   90.00
#
_symmetry.space_group_name_H-M   'P 1'
#
loop_
_entity.id
_entity.type
_entity.pdbx_description
1 polymer ?
#
loop_
_entity_poly.entity_id
_entity_poly.type
_entity_poly.pdbx_seq_one_letter_code
_entity_poly.pdbx_strand_id
1 'polypeptide(L)'
;MQPFAQYVLIALIASAFLVLHLKATIAVLRDDASGKGQKVGQLAFVWLVPILGAVVVLAVHRAAEAPSRRYREAPDPGDDFAMSGRSLK
;
A
#
# COMPACT_ATOMS: atom_id res chain seq x y z
N MET A 1 10.45 4.32 -14.18
CA MET A 1 9.85 5.63 -13.82
C MET A 1 11.00 6.57 -13.45
N GLN A 2 11.01 7.81 -13.94
CA GLN A 2 12.08 8.73 -13.57
C GLN A 2 12.02 9.02 -12.05
N PRO A 3 13.13 8.92 -11.31
CA PRO A 3 13.13 8.97 -9.83
C PRO A 3 12.52 10.28 -9.30
N PHE A 4 12.67 11.38 -10.04
CA PHE A 4 12.06 12.66 -9.73
C PHE A 4 10.52 12.61 -9.65
N ALA A 5 9.86 12.04 -10.66
CA ALA A 5 8.40 11.93 -10.70
C ALA A 5 7.87 11.06 -9.55
N GLN A 6 8.61 10.00 -9.19
CA GLN A 6 8.28 9.15 -8.05
C GLN A 6 8.36 9.93 -6.73
N TYR A 7 9.40 10.72 -6.49
CA TYR A 7 9.50 11.53 -5.27
C TYR A 7 8.42 12.61 -5.18
N VAL A 8 8.11 13.28 -6.30
CA VAL A 8 7.00 14.25 -6.36
C VAL A 8 5.68 13.57 -5.99
N LEU A 9 5.40 12.40 -6.56
CA LEU A 9 4.18 11.64 -6.24
C LEU A 9 4.12 11.27 -4.76
N ILE A 10 5.22 10.75 -4.19
CA ILE A 10 5.30 10.42 -2.76
C ILE A 10 5.05 11.66 -1.90
N ALA A 11 5.67 12.79 -2.23
CA ALA A 11 5.50 14.04 -1.51
C ALA A 11 4.05 14.55 -1.57
N LEU A 12 3.39 14.44 -2.72
CA LEU A 12 1.98 14.81 -2.88
C LEU A 12 1.06 13.93 -2.03
N ILE A 13 1.27 12.61 -2.05
CA ILE A 13 0.49 11.67 -1.24
C ILE A 13 0.70 11.96 0.25
N ALA A 14 1.95 12.12 0.70
CA ALA A 14 2.27 12.43 2.09
C ALA A 14 1.66 13.76 2.53
N SER A 15 1.70 14.78 1.67
CA SER A 15 1.12 16.10 1.95
C SER A 15 -0.41 16.04 2.05
N ALA A 16 -1.07 15.34 1.12
CA ALA A 16 -2.52 15.15 1.15
C ALA A 16 -2.94 14.42 2.42
N PHE A 17 -2.22 13.38 2.80
CA PHE A 17 -2.45 12.62 4.02
C PHE A 17 -2.28 13.48 5.28
N LEU A 18 -1.23 14.30 5.34
CA LEU A 18 -1.01 15.23 6.45
C LEU A 18 -2.14 16.27 6.56
N VAL A 19 -2.58 16.84 5.43
CA VAL A 19 -3.70 17.79 5.40
C VAL A 19 -4.97 17.15 5.95
N LEU A 20 -5.26 15.90 5.60
CA LEU A 20 -6.41 15.18 6.14
C LEU A 20 -6.31 14.97 7.66
N HIS A 21 -5.14 14.61 8.18
CA HIS A 21 -4.93 14.47 9.63
C HIS A 21 -5.13 15.78 10.38
N LEU A 22 -4.60 16.87 9.84
CA LEU A 22 -4.77 18.20 10.43
C LEU A 22 -6.24 18.62 10.43
N LYS A 23 -6.95 18.43 9.31
CA LYS A 23 -8.39 18.72 9.23
C LYS A 23 -9.20 17.89 10.21
N ALA A 24 -8.92 16.59 10.33
CA ALA A 24 -9.59 15.70 11.29
C ALA A 24 -9.29 16.12 12.73
N THR A 25 -8.03 16.43 13.04
CA THR A 25 -7.61 16.92 14.36
C THR A 25 -8.34 18.22 14.73
N ILE A 26 -8.39 19.19 13.81
CA ILE A 26 -9.11 20.45 14.01
C ILE A 26 -10.61 20.19 14.24
N ALA A 27 -11.22 19.28 13.47
CA ALA A 27 -12.63 18.93 13.62
C ALA A 27 -12.92 18.34 15.01
N VAL A 28 -12.08 17.42 15.51
CA VAL A 28 -12.23 16.83 16.84
C VAL A 28 -12.03 17.87 17.94
N LEU A 29 -11.06 18.77 17.80
CA LEU A 29 -10.81 19.80 18.81
C LEU A 29 -11.98 20.79 18.90
N ARG A 30 -12.56 21.16 17.75
CA ARG A 30 -13.70 22.08 17.63
C ARG A 30 -15.06 21.44 17.94
N ASP A 31 -15.11 20.13 18.14
CA ASP A 31 -16.37 19.44 18.43
C ASP A 31 -16.80 19.68 19.88
N ASP A 32 -17.73 20.61 20.10
CA ASP A 32 -18.23 20.90 21.45
C ASP A 32 -19.23 19.85 21.97
N ALA A 33 -19.69 18.93 21.12
CA ALA A 33 -20.61 17.86 21.51
C ALA A 33 -19.88 16.65 22.16
N SER A 34 -18.57 16.53 21.96
CA SER A 34 -17.76 15.44 22.52
C SER A 34 -17.19 15.78 23.89
N GLY A 35 -17.32 14.85 24.84
CA GLY A 35 -16.64 14.92 26.13
C GLY A 35 -15.12 14.76 26.00
N LYS A 36 -14.36 15.16 27.03
CA LYS A 36 -12.88 15.11 27.03
C LYS A 36 -12.32 13.73 26.67
N GLY A 37 -12.89 12.66 27.23
CA GLY A 37 -12.46 11.29 26.94
C GLY A 37 -12.73 10.87 25.49
N GLN A 38 -13.86 11.28 24.92
CA GLN A 38 -14.21 11.01 23.52
C GLN A 38 -13.25 11.72 22.57
N LYS A 39 -12.92 12.99 22.85
CA LYS A 39 -11.91 13.74 22.07
C LYS A 39 -10.55 13.06 22.07
N VAL A 40 -10.08 12.59 23.24
CA VAL A 40 -8.81 11.86 23.33
C VAL A 40 -8.85 10.57 22.51
N GLY A 41 -9.93 9.79 22.63
CA GLY A 41 -10.11 8.57 21.83
C GLY A 41 -10.14 8.84 20.33
N GLN A 42 -10.88 9.87 19.90
CA GLN A 42 -10.95 10.28 18.50
C GLN A 42 -9.58 10.73 17.97
N LEU A 43 -8.83 11.54 18.72
CA LEU A 43 -7.47 11.93 18.34
C LEU A 43 -6.54 10.70 18.26
N ALA A 44 -6.62 9.79 19.23
CA ALA A 44 -5.84 8.56 19.17
C ALA A 44 -6.18 7.74 17.91
N PHE A 45 -7.46 7.65 17.54
CA PHE A 45 -7.88 6.98 16.31
C PHE A 45 -7.34 7.66 15.05
N VAL A 46 -7.44 8.99 14.97
CA VAL A 46 -6.95 9.77 13.81
C VAL A 46 -5.48 9.53 13.55
N TRP A 47 -4.66 9.38 14.60
CA TRP A 47 -3.21 9.24 14.43
C TRP A 47 -2.71 7.80 14.48
N LEU A 48 -3.23 6.95 15.36
CA LEU A 48 -2.70 5.60 15.56
C LEU A 48 -3.18 4.61 14.50
N VAL A 49 -4.45 4.65 14.09
CA VAL A 49 -4.97 3.69 13.11
C VAL A 49 -4.20 3.75 11.79
N PRO A 50 -3.90 4.94 11.22
CA PRO A 50 -3.14 5.00 9.99
C PRO A 50 -1.68 4.53 10.15
N ILE A 51 -1.05 4.80 11.31
CA ILE A 51 0.29 4.25 11.63
C ILE A 51 0.24 2.73 11.69
N LEU A 52 -0.74 2.16 12.38
CA LEU A 52 -0.92 0.71 12.46
C LEU A 52 -1.16 0.10 11.08
N GLY A 53 -1.99 0.72 10.25
CA GLY A 53 -2.20 0.30 8.86
C GLY A 53 -0.91 0.31 8.04
N ALA A 54 -0.09 1.36 8.16
CA ALA A 54 1.20 1.43 7.50
C ALA A 54 2.16 0.32 7.96
N VAL A 55 2.25 0.06 9.27
CA VAL A 55 3.06 -1.03 9.82
C VAL A 55 2.60 -2.39 9.28
N VAL A 56 1.29 -2.64 9.25
CA VAL A 56 0.74 -3.89 8.70
C VAL A 56 1.11 -4.05 7.22
N VAL A 57 0.92 -3.01 6.41
CA VAL A 57 1.29 -3.03 4.98
C VAL A 57 2.78 -3.31 4.81
N LEU A 58 3.65 -2.67 5.59
CA LEU A 58 5.09 -2.91 5.55
C LEU A 58 5.46 -4.34 6.01
N ALA A 59 4.76 -4.87 7.01
CA ALA A 59 5.00 -6.22 7.52
C ALA A 59 4.59 -7.30 6.51
N VAL A 60 3.51 -7.09 5.75
CA VAL A 60 3.05 -8.05 4.72
C VAL A 60 3.70 -7.83 3.36
N HIS A 61 4.36 -6.70 3.16
CA HIS A 61 5.08 -6.40 1.92
C HIS A 61 6.27 -7.35 1.77
N ARG A 62 6.07 -8.47 1.05
CA ARG A 62 7.17 -9.35 0.64
C ARG A 62 8.13 -8.56 -0.25
N ALA A 63 9.43 -8.70 0.02
CA ALA A 63 10.46 -8.26 -0.91
C ALA A 63 10.20 -8.91 -2.28
N ALA A 64 10.28 -8.13 -3.35
CA ALA A 64 10.15 -8.66 -4.69
C ALA A 64 11.23 -9.72 -4.91
N GLU A 65 10.81 -10.97 -5.13
CA GLU A 65 11.74 -12.02 -5.55
C GLU A 65 12.31 -11.60 -6.90
N ALA A 66 13.63 -11.54 -6.99
CA ALA A 66 14.28 -11.29 -8.26
C ALA A 66 13.79 -12.35 -9.25
N PRO A 67 13.35 -11.96 -10.47
CA PRO A 67 12.98 -12.94 -11.47
C PRO A 67 14.15 -13.90 -11.60
N SER A 68 13.88 -15.21 -11.54
CA SER A 68 14.94 -16.23 -11.47
C SER A 68 15.93 -16.13 -12.63
N ARG A 69 15.55 -15.44 -13.72
CA ARG A 69 16.26 -15.30 -15.01
C ARG A 69 16.72 -16.64 -15.58
N ARG A 70 16.28 -17.75 -15.00
CA ARG A 70 16.45 -19.10 -15.47
C ARG A 70 15.22 -19.40 -16.30
N TYR A 71 15.40 -19.29 -17.61
CA TYR A 71 14.53 -20.02 -18.53
C TYR A 71 14.70 -21.52 -18.21
N ARG A 72 13.61 -22.29 -18.23
CA ARG A 72 13.73 -23.76 -18.19
C ARG A 72 14.58 -24.18 -19.39
N GLU A 73 15.63 -24.96 -19.16
CA GLU A 73 16.49 -25.48 -20.23
C GLU A 73 15.75 -26.51 -21.09
N ALA A 74 14.81 -27.25 -20.50
CA ALA A 74 13.95 -28.19 -21.19
C ALA A 74 12.56 -27.53 -21.43
N PRO A 75 12.07 -27.50 -22.68
CA PRO A 75 10.67 -27.22 -22.96
C PRO A 75 9.80 -28.19 -22.17
N ASP A 76 8.74 -27.69 -21.53
CA ASP A 76 7.71 -28.52 -20.91
C ASP A 76 6.56 -28.62 -21.90
N PRO A 77 6.44 -29.73 -22.65
CA PRO A 77 5.46 -29.80 -23.72
C PRO A 77 4.01 -29.71 -23.22
N GLY A 78 3.78 -30.07 -21.95
CA GLY A 78 2.46 -30.02 -21.33
C GLY A 78 2.02 -28.62 -20.92
N ASP A 79 2.95 -27.73 -20.57
CA ASP A 79 2.67 -26.33 -20.21
C ASP A 79 2.80 -25.43 -21.45
N ASP A 80 3.86 -25.63 -22.24
CA ASP A 80 4.24 -24.77 -23.36
C ASP A 80 3.34 -24.97 -24.60
N PHE A 81 2.78 -26.17 -24.80
CA PHE A 81 1.95 -26.49 -25.98
C PHE A 81 0.49 -26.79 -25.66
N ALA A 82 0.06 -26.84 -24.38
CA ALA A 82 -1.33 -27.16 -24.03
C ALA A 82 -2.36 -26.18 -24.62
N MET A 83 -1.96 -24.93 -24.91
CA MET A 83 -2.83 -23.93 -25.53
C MET A 83 -2.60 -23.77 -27.04
N SER A 84 -1.61 -24.47 -27.61
CA SER A 84 -1.46 -24.57 -29.05
C SER A 84 -2.15 -25.86 -29.49
N GLY A 85 -3.25 -25.77 -30.24
CA GLY A 85 -3.98 -26.94 -30.76
C GLY A 85 -3.20 -27.83 -31.74
N ARG A 86 -1.87 -27.86 -31.65
CA ARG A 86 -0.97 -28.65 -32.47
C ARG A 86 -0.69 -29.98 -31.78
N SER A 87 -1.56 -30.94 -32.06
CA SER A 87 -1.32 -32.36 -31.74
C SER A 87 -0.05 -32.83 -32.47
N LEU A 88 0.99 -33.19 -31.73
CA LEU A 88 2.16 -33.88 -32.27
C LEU A 88 1.80 -35.36 -32.44
N LYS A 89 1.54 -35.76 -33.69
CA LYS A 89 1.59 -37.16 -34.12
C LYS A 89 2.98 -37.50 -34.63
#